data_AF-A0A2E9M2B3-F1
#
_entry.id   AF-A0A2E9M2B3-F1
#
_cell.length_a   1.000
_cell.length_b   1.000
_cell.length_c   1.000
_cell.angle_alpha   90.00
_cell.angle_beta   90.00
_cell.angle_gamma   90.00
#
_symmetry.space_group_name_H-M   'P 1'
#
loop_
_entity.id
_entity.type
_entity.pdbx_description
1 polymer ?
#
loop_
_entity_poly.entity_id
_entity_poly.type
_entity_poly.pdbx_seq_one_letter_code
_entity_poly.pdbx_strand_id
1 'polypeptide(L)'
;MKDDVVMKLLRDVSSGKITVEEARDALEGVEISEENYTKAVDHGVFNMPKPGTIVRASIAPSGDSWLIILVGLWGMLWTLFWSGSLSYGLYNHWNQQILAFNLGMTLLTLIIMGIIYLKYVMPDVVVVKHRRNKYITKNDTEAWKKYEA
;
A
#
# COMPACT_ATOMS: atom_id res chain seq x y z
N MET A 1 -25.76 -24.31 11.29
CA MET A 1 -26.98 -23.69 11.89
C MET A 1 -27.09 -22.20 11.57
N LYS A 2 -26.02 -21.38 11.62
CA LYS A 2 -26.10 -19.95 11.27
C LYS A 2 -26.34 -19.69 9.77
N ASP A 3 -25.77 -20.51 8.89
CA ASP A 3 -25.93 -20.37 7.43
C ASP A 3 -27.39 -20.52 6.94
N ASP A 4 -28.15 -21.42 7.58
CA ASP A 4 -29.57 -21.61 7.25
C ASP A 4 -30.43 -20.39 7.61
N VAL A 5 -30.06 -19.65 8.66
CA VAL A 5 -30.76 -18.43 9.09
C VAL A 5 -30.51 -17.29 8.11
N VAL A 6 -29.28 -17.13 7.64
CA VAL A 6 -28.92 -16.11 6.65
C VAL A 6 -29.61 -16.40 5.31
N MET A 7 -29.58 -17.64 4.85
CA MET A 7 -30.23 -18.03 3.59
C MET A 7 -31.76 -17.86 3.64
N LYS A 8 -32.37 -18.09 4.81
CA LYS A 8 -33.80 -17.85 5.02
C LYS A 8 -34.12 -16.35 5.00
N LEU A 9 -33.34 -15.52 5.68
CA LEU A 9 -33.52 -14.05 5.67
C LEU A 9 -33.35 -13.45 4.27
N LEU A 10 -32.35 -13.90 3.51
CA LEU A 10 -32.14 -13.46 2.12
C LEU A 10 -33.35 -13.78 1.22
N ARG A 11 -33.96 -14.96 1.41
CA ARG A 11 -35.14 -15.40 0.66
C ARG A 11 -36.42 -14.67 1.09
N ASP A 12 -36.54 -14.33 2.37
CA ASP A 12 -37.68 -13.58 2.90
C ASP A 12 -37.63 -12.10 2.49
N VAL A 13 -36.43 -11.51 2.38
CA VAL A 13 -36.22 -10.18 1.79
C VAL A 13 -36.47 -10.20 0.27
N SER A 14 -35.98 -11.22 -0.45
CA SER A 14 -36.21 -11.30 -1.91
C SER A 14 -37.67 -11.52 -2.26
N SER A 15 -38.45 -12.15 -1.38
CA SER A 15 -39.90 -12.34 -1.54
C SER A 15 -40.73 -11.15 -1.02
N GLY A 16 -40.08 -10.10 -0.53
CA GLY A 16 -40.72 -8.87 -0.05
C GLY A 16 -41.51 -9.03 1.24
N LYS A 17 -41.31 -10.14 1.98
CA LYS A 17 -41.96 -10.38 3.27
C LYS A 17 -41.35 -9.56 4.40
N ILE A 18 -40.10 -9.14 4.24
CA ILE A 18 -39.31 -8.42 5.24
C ILE A 18 -38.55 -7.31 4.52
N THR A 19 -38.46 -6.13 5.15
CA THR A 19 -37.67 -5.00 4.64
C THR A 19 -36.16 -5.21 4.87
N VAL A 20 -35.32 -4.49 4.12
CA VAL A 20 -33.85 -4.59 4.27
C VAL A 20 -33.42 -4.13 5.67
N GLU A 21 -34.14 -3.15 6.24
CA GLU A 21 -33.93 -2.62 7.58
C GLU A 21 -34.25 -3.67 8.65
N GLU A 22 -35.39 -4.38 8.56
CA GLU A 22 -35.76 -5.44 9.51
C GLU A 22 -34.81 -6.65 9.45
N ALA A 23 -34.31 -6.99 8.25
CA ALA A 23 -33.29 -8.04 8.11
C ALA A 23 -31.95 -7.62 8.73
N ARG A 24 -31.63 -6.32 8.71
CA ARG A 24 -30.42 -5.77 9.35
C ARG A 24 -30.53 -5.79 10.87
N ASP A 25 -31.68 -5.38 11.42
CA ASP A 25 -31.93 -5.42 12.87
C ASP A 25 -31.92 -6.87 13.40
N ALA A 26 -32.42 -7.84 12.62
CA ALA A 26 -32.36 -9.26 12.95
C ALA A 26 -30.93 -9.84 12.94
N LEU A 27 -30.00 -9.21 12.21
CA LEU A 27 -28.59 -9.60 12.13
C LEU A 27 -27.69 -8.80 13.07
N GLU A 28 -28.18 -7.71 13.66
CA GLU A 28 -27.42 -6.79 14.53
C GLU A 28 -26.93 -7.46 15.84
N GLY A 29 -27.60 -8.53 16.28
CA GLY A 29 -27.21 -9.34 17.44
C GLY A 29 -26.48 -10.63 17.12
N VAL A 30 -26.16 -10.90 15.84
CA VAL A 30 -25.46 -12.12 15.44
C VAL A 30 -23.96 -11.87 15.51
N GLU A 31 -23.34 -12.29 16.60
CA GLU A 31 -21.88 -12.32 16.70
C GLU A 31 -21.31 -13.23 15.61
N ILE A 32 -20.63 -12.61 14.65
CA ILE A 32 -19.85 -13.27 13.62
C ILE A 32 -18.60 -13.83 14.31
N SER A 33 -18.27 -15.10 14.08
CA SER A 33 -17.00 -15.64 14.59
C SER A 33 -15.83 -14.83 14.02
N GLU A 34 -14.76 -14.68 14.80
CA GLU A 34 -13.56 -13.94 14.38
C GLU A 34 -13.03 -14.42 13.01
N GLU A 35 -13.13 -15.73 12.74
CA GLU A 35 -12.75 -16.33 11.45
C GLU A 35 -13.64 -15.92 10.26
N ASN A 36 -14.93 -15.70 10.50
CA ASN A 36 -15.85 -15.23 9.45
C ASN A 36 -15.76 -13.72 9.27
N TYR A 37 -15.42 -12.99 10.33
CA TYR A 37 -15.13 -11.56 10.26
C TYR A 37 -13.87 -11.30 9.43
N THR A 38 -12.77 -12.01 9.69
CA THR A 38 -11.54 -11.92 8.90
C THR A 38 -11.77 -12.33 7.45
N LYS A 39 -12.52 -13.41 7.18
CA LYS A 39 -12.93 -13.76 5.81
C LYS A 39 -13.76 -12.68 5.13
N ALA A 40 -14.70 -12.03 5.82
CA ALA A 40 -15.51 -10.96 5.23
C ALA A 40 -14.70 -9.69 4.94
N VAL A 41 -13.70 -9.39 5.79
CA VAL A 41 -12.73 -8.31 5.58
C VAL A 41 -11.81 -8.63 4.39
N ASP A 42 -11.27 -9.85 4.33
CA ASP A 42 -10.39 -10.31 3.24
C ASP A 42 -11.13 -10.44 1.90
N HIS A 43 -12.40 -10.85 1.93
CA HIS A 43 -13.24 -11.00 0.74
C HIS A 43 -13.86 -9.68 0.25
N GLY A 44 -13.56 -8.57 0.95
CA GLY A 44 -13.84 -7.21 0.50
C GLY A 44 -15.33 -6.89 0.38
N VAL A 45 -16.04 -6.75 1.50
CA VAL A 45 -17.31 -6.00 1.51
C VAL A 45 -16.98 -4.53 1.31
N PHE A 46 -16.83 -4.13 0.03
CA PHE A 46 -16.38 -2.80 -0.40
C PHE A 46 -17.43 -1.73 -0.10
N ASN A 47 -17.46 -1.21 1.12
CA ASN A 47 -18.03 0.11 1.35
C ASN A 47 -17.09 1.17 0.77
N MET A 48 -17.63 2.12 -0.01
CA MET A 48 -16.83 3.23 -0.52
C MET A 48 -16.22 4.00 0.66
N PRO A 49 -14.88 4.04 0.80
CA PRO A 49 -14.24 4.72 1.92
C PRO A 49 -14.51 6.24 1.82
N LYS A 50 -14.83 6.86 2.96
CA LYS A 50 -15.02 8.31 3.03
C LYS A 50 -13.73 9.04 2.58
N PRO A 51 -13.82 10.18 1.88
CA PRO A 51 -12.65 10.98 1.53
C PRO A 51 -11.88 11.38 2.78
N GLY A 52 -10.55 11.21 2.77
CA GLY A 52 -9.70 11.44 3.93
C GLY A 52 -9.42 10.18 4.77
N THR A 53 -10.04 9.04 4.48
CA THR A 53 -9.67 7.77 5.09
C THR A 53 -8.28 7.34 4.63
N ILE A 54 -7.40 7.07 5.59
CA ILE A 54 -6.09 6.47 5.37
C ILE A 54 -6.25 4.97 5.61
N VAL A 55 -6.23 4.17 4.55
CA VAL A 55 -6.21 2.72 4.68
C VAL A 55 -4.75 2.29 4.58
N ARG A 56 -4.20 1.84 5.71
CA ARG A 56 -2.93 1.10 5.69
C ARG A 56 -3.28 -0.32 5.26
N ALA A 57 -2.74 -0.77 4.13
CA ALA A 57 -2.81 -2.19 3.82
C ALA A 57 -2.09 -2.94 4.96
N SER A 58 -2.59 -4.13 5.32
CA SER A 58 -1.83 -5.03 6.21
C SER A 58 -0.41 -5.18 5.66
N ILE A 59 0.58 -5.27 6.55
CA ILE A 59 1.99 -5.47 6.18
C ILE A 59 2.04 -6.52 5.08
N ALA A 60 2.60 -6.16 3.92
CA ALA A 60 2.68 -7.08 2.80
C ALA A 60 3.33 -8.38 3.30
N PRO A 61 2.74 -9.58 3.05
CA PRO A 61 3.29 -10.86 3.50
C PRO A 61 4.75 -11.10 3.05
N SER A 62 5.25 -10.28 2.11
CA SER A 62 6.64 -10.27 1.68
C SER A 62 7.63 -9.69 2.68
N GLY A 63 7.20 -8.89 3.68
CA GLY A 63 8.09 -8.23 4.66
C GLY A 63 8.88 -9.21 5.55
N ASP A 64 8.32 -10.39 5.82
CA ASP A 64 8.95 -11.48 6.59
C ASP A 64 9.81 -12.42 5.72
N SER A 65 10.01 -12.09 4.44
CA SER A 65 10.86 -12.90 3.57
C SER A 65 12.31 -12.86 4.04
N TRP A 66 12.88 -14.04 4.27
CA TRP A 66 14.30 -14.24 4.63
C TRP A 66 15.26 -13.49 3.69
N LEU A 67 14.86 -13.31 2.43
CA LEU A 67 15.62 -12.56 1.43
C LEU A 67 15.81 -11.09 1.82
N ILE A 68 14.80 -10.44 2.41
CA ILE A 68 14.90 -9.03 2.84
C ILE A 68 15.89 -8.91 3.99
N ILE A 69 15.86 -9.84 4.94
CA ILE A 69 16.79 -9.87 6.07
C ILE A 69 18.23 -10.06 5.57
N LEU A 70 18.46 -11.02 4.67
CA LEU A 70 19.77 -11.27 4.07
C LEU A 70 20.29 -10.05 3.31
N VAL A 71 19.44 -9.41 2.50
CA VAL A 71 19.81 -8.20 1.77
C VAL A 71 20.07 -7.03 2.73
N GLY A 72 19.32 -6.94 3.82
CA GLY A 72 19.52 -5.95 4.87
C GLY A 72 20.87 -6.09 5.57
N LEU A 73 21.23 -7.31 5.97
CA LEU A 73 22.54 -7.62 6.56
C LEU A 73 23.69 -7.38 5.56
N TRP A 74 23.51 -7.82 4.31
CA TRP A 74 24.46 -7.58 3.23
C TRP A 74 24.69 -6.08 3.03
N GLY A 75 23.61 -5.30 2.89
CA GLY A 75 23.68 -3.86 2.69
C GLY A 75 24.36 -3.14 3.85
N MET A 76 24.04 -3.52 5.10
CA MET A 76 24.67 -2.97 6.29
C MET A 76 26.18 -3.25 6.32
N LEU A 77 26.59 -4.50 6.05
CA LEU A 77 28.00 -4.88 5.99
C LEU A 77 28.76 -4.08 4.93
N TRP A 78 28.22 -3.96 3.73
CA TRP A 78 28.88 -3.23 2.65
C TRP A 78 28.92 -1.73 2.91
N THR A 79 27.85 -1.12 3.41
CA THR A 79 27.86 0.31 3.77
C THR A 79 28.93 0.60 4.83
N LEU A 80 29.05 -0.24 5.86
CA LEU A 80 30.11 -0.11 6.88
C LEU A 80 31.51 -0.32 6.27
N PHE A 81 31.67 -1.29 5.37
CA PHE A 81 32.93 -1.53 4.68
C PHE A 81 33.37 -0.32 3.84
N TRP A 82 32.49 0.23 3.00
CA TRP A 82 32.80 1.37 2.15
C TRP A 82 33.01 2.66 2.95
N SER A 83 32.17 2.91 3.97
CA SER A 83 32.29 4.07 4.85
C SER A 83 33.55 4.00 5.73
N GLY A 84 33.88 2.81 6.24
CA GLY A 84 35.10 2.55 6.98
C GLY A 84 36.35 2.70 6.11
N SER A 85 36.33 2.15 4.90
CA SER A 85 37.43 2.30 3.93
C SER A 85 37.62 3.76 3.49
N LEU A 86 36.53 4.51 3.34
CA LEU A 86 36.58 5.95 3.09
C LEU A 86 37.23 6.70 4.25
N SER A 87 36.79 6.41 5.49
CA SER A 87 37.31 7.07 6.69
C SER A 87 38.80 6.75 6.90
N TYR A 88 39.18 5.49 6.72
CA TYR A 88 40.57 5.04 6.74
C TYR A 88 41.40 5.68 5.63
N GLY A 89 40.87 5.73 4.41
CA GLY A 89 41.55 6.34 3.27
C GLY A 89 41.75 7.83 3.45
N LEU A 90 40.80 8.51 4.11
CA LEU A 90 40.92 9.94 4.42
C LEU A 90 42.01 10.18 5.45
N TYR A 91 42.10 9.33 6.48
CA TYR A 91 43.16 9.37 7.48
C TYR A 91 44.55 9.09 6.88
N ASN A 92 44.64 8.17 5.92
CA ASN A 92 45.90 7.79 5.27
C ASN A 92 46.21 8.58 3.99
N HIS A 93 45.54 9.72 3.77
CA HIS A 93 45.78 10.61 2.62
C HIS A 93 45.75 9.91 1.25
N TRP A 94 44.78 9.01 1.06
CA TRP A 94 44.57 8.36 -0.22
C TRP A 94 44.22 9.38 -1.32
N ASN A 95 44.45 9.00 -2.58
CA ASN A 95 44.11 9.82 -3.73
C ASN A 95 42.59 10.11 -3.76
N GLN A 96 42.22 11.33 -4.16
CA GLN A 96 40.82 11.76 -4.31
C GLN A 96 39.98 10.80 -5.15
N GLN A 97 40.54 10.16 -6.19
CA GLN A 97 39.79 9.24 -7.04
C GLN A 97 39.29 8.00 -6.27
N ILE A 98 40.13 7.41 -5.41
CA ILE A 98 39.74 6.24 -4.62
C ILE A 98 38.79 6.62 -3.48
N LEU A 99 38.97 7.82 -2.89
CA LEU A 99 38.04 8.38 -1.91
C LEU A 99 36.65 8.61 -2.50
N ALA A 100 36.57 9.22 -3.68
CA ALA A 100 35.32 9.45 -4.40
C ALA A 100 34.63 8.13 -4.77
N PHE A 101 35.40 7.10 -5.15
CA PHE A 101 34.87 5.76 -5.40
C PHE A 101 34.21 5.18 -4.14
N ASN A 102 34.90 5.18 -2.99
CA ASN A 102 34.32 4.67 -1.74
C ASN A 102 33.08 5.46 -1.30
N LEU A 103 33.06 6.79 -1.50
CA LEU A 103 31.89 7.63 -1.25
C LEU A 103 30.72 7.21 -2.14
N GLY A 104 30.97 7.07 -3.44
CA GLY A 104 29.98 6.64 -4.43
C GLY A 104 29.39 5.27 -4.09
N MET A 105 30.23 4.29 -3.71
CA MET A 105 29.78 2.96 -3.29
C MET A 105 28.98 2.99 -1.98
N THR A 106 29.35 3.85 -1.03
CA THR A 106 28.58 4.06 0.20
C THR A 106 27.18 4.59 -0.12
N LEU A 107 27.08 5.62 -0.96
CA LEU A 107 25.78 6.19 -1.36
C LEU A 107 24.95 5.19 -2.18
N LEU A 108 25.57 4.47 -3.11
CA LEU A 108 24.90 3.47 -3.94
C LEU A 108 24.30 2.35 -3.10
N THR A 109 25.06 1.81 -2.13
CA THR A 109 24.55 0.77 -1.23
C THR A 109 23.39 1.28 -0.36
N LEU A 110 23.48 2.51 0.15
CA LEU A 110 22.38 3.15 0.89
C LEU A 110 21.13 3.37 0.03
N ILE A 111 21.28 3.79 -1.23
CA ILE A 111 20.15 3.98 -2.14
C ILE A 111 19.47 2.65 -2.44
N ILE A 112 20.24 1.59 -2.72
CA ILE A 112 19.68 0.24 -2.96
C ILE A 112 18.92 -0.24 -1.72
N MET A 113 19.51 -0.10 -0.54
CA MET A 113 18.86 -0.42 0.74
C MET A 113 17.57 0.39 0.95
N GLY A 114 17.60 1.69 0.64
CA GLY A 114 16.44 2.57 0.75
C GLY A 114 15.30 2.17 -0.20
N ILE A 115 15.60 1.80 -1.44
CA ILE A 115 14.60 1.32 -2.41
C ILE A 115 13.96 0.02 -1.91
N ILE A 116 14.77 -0.92 -1.42
CA ILE A 116 14.26 -2.20 -0.90
C ILE A 116 13.40 -1.98 0.34
N TYR A 117 13.81 -1.09 1.24
CA TYR A 117 13.02 -0.71 2.40
C TYR A 117 11.66 -0.11 2.00
N LEU A 118 11.64 0.85 1.08
CA LEU A 118 10.40 1.48 0.61
C LEU A 118 9.48 0.48 -0.10
N LYS A 119 10.04 -0.44 -0.88
CA LYS A 119 9.27 -1.37 -1.71
C LYS A 119 8.75 -2.58 -0.94
N TYR A 120 9.48 -3.06 0.05
CA TYR A 120 9.20 -4.36 0.67
C TYR A 120 8.98 -4.33 2.19
N VAL A 121 9.45 -3.28 2.88
CA VAL A 121 9.34 -3.16 4.35
C VAL A 121 8.30 -2.12 4.74
N MET A 122 8.29 -0.96 4.06
CA MET A 122 7.30 0.07 4.33
C MET A 122 5.90 -0.43 3.94
N PRO A 123 4.89 -0.29 4.82
CA PRO A 123 3.53 -0.67 4.47
C PRO A 123 2.98 0.28 3.42
N ASP A 124 2.31 -0.28 2.40
CA ASP A 124 1.62 0.50 1.39
C ASP A 124 0.49 1.31 2.03
N VAL A 125 0.53 2.63 1.85
CA VAL A 125 -0.48 3.55 2.35
C VAL A 125 -1.34 4.02 1.18
N VAL A 126 -2.60 3.58 1.16
CA VAL A 126 -3.58 4.08 0.20
C VAL A 126 -4.32 5.24 0.86
N VAL A 127 -4.08 6.45 0.34
CA VAL A 127 -4.79 7.65 0.79
C VAL A 127 -5.91 7.96 -0.20
N VAL A 128 -7.16 7.87 0.26
CA VAL A 128 -8.32 8.27 -0.53
C VAL A 128 -8.40 9.79 -0.53
N LYS A 129 -7.79 10.40 -1.55
CA LYS A 129 -7.84 11.85 -1.75
C LYS A 129 -9.22 12.27 -2.26
N HIS A 130 -9.71 13.40 -1.75
CA HIS A 130 -10.92 14.00 -2.27
C HIS A 130 -10.70 14.42 -3.73
N ARG A 131 -11.56 13.96 -4.64
CA ARG A 131 -11.56 14.45 -6.02
C ARG A 131 -12.07 15.89 -5.98
N ARG A 132 -11.16 16.86 -6.09
CA ARG A 132 -11.55 18.23 -6.36
C ARG A 132 -12.30 18.23 -7.70
N ASN A 133 -13.52 18.74 -7.75
CA ASN A 133 -14.25 18.85 -9.02
C ASN A 133 -13.39 19.63 -10.00
N LYS A 134 -12.84 18.94 -11.01
CA LYS A 134 -12.20 19.59 -12.15
C LYS A 134 -13.32 20.33 -12.85
N TYR A 135 -13.29 21.66 -12.85
CA TYR A 135 -14.18 22.43 -13.69
C TYR A 135 -13.81 22.10 -15.14
N ILE A 136 -14.63 21.26 -15.77
CA ILE A 136 -14.56 20.99 -17.20
C ILE A 136 -15.41 22.10 -17.82
N THR A 137 -14.76 23.09 -18.42
CA THR A 137 -15.46 24.05 -19.28
C THR A 137 -16.26 23.26 -20.30
N LYS A 138 -17.51 23.68 -20.57
CA LYS A 138 -18.30 23.10 -21.65
C LYS A 138 -17.42 23.09 -22.90
N ASN A 139 -17.29 21.93 -23.56
CA ASN A 139 -16.46 21.81 -24.75
C ASN A 139 -16.96 22.87 -25.74
N ASP A 140 -16.12 23.85 -26.05
CA ASP A 140 -16.50 24.94 -26.93
C ASP A 140 -16.66 24.34 -28.34
N THR A 141 -17.90 24.18 -28.77
CA THR A 141 -18.25 23.63 -30.08
C THR A 141 -17.74 24.50 -31.23
N GLU A 142 -17.35 25.75 -30.95
CA GLU A 142 -16.80 26.70 -31.93
C GLU A 142 -15.26 26.72 -31.92
N ALA A 143 -14.59 26.05 -30.96
CA ALA A 143 -13.13 26.06 -30.85
C ALA A 143 -12.40 25.15 -31.86
N TRP A 144 -13.12 24.58 -32.83
CA TRP A 144 -12.50 23.82 -33.92
C TRP A 144 -11.73 24.80 -34.83
N LYS A 145 -10.41 24.73 -34.86
CA LYS A 145 -9.59 25.44 -35.86
C LYS A 145 -9.38 24.53 -37.07
N LYS A 146 -9.85 24.97 -38.24
CA LYS A 146 -9.45 24.39 -39.52
C LYS A 146 -8.00 24.83 -39.78
N TYR A 147 -7.06 23.90 -39.62
CA TYR A 147 -5.70 24.13 -40.11
C TYR A 147 -5.71 23.77 -41.59
N GLU A 148 -5.72 24.78 -42.46
CA GLU A 148 -5.42 24.57 -43.88
C GLU A 148 -3.91 24.39 -44.02
N ALA A 149 -3.52 23.45 -44.87
CA ALA A 149 -2.15 23.01 -45.10
C ALA A 149 -1.36 24.03 -45.93
#